data_AF-X1BGB1-F1
#
_entry.id   AF-X1BGB1-F1
#
_cell.length_a   1.000
_cell.length_b   1.000
_cell.length_c   1.000
_cell.angle_alpha   90.00
_cell.angle_beta   90.00
_cell.angle_gamma   90.00
#
_symmetry.space_group_name_H-M   'P 1'
#
loop_
_entity.id
_entity.type
_entity.pdbx_description
1 polymer ?
#
loop_
_entity_poly.entity_id
_entity_poly.type
_entity_poly.pdbx_seq_one_letter_code
_entity_poly.pdbx_strand_id
1 'polypeptide(L)'
;PFYLAGWGILCSIIGVGWIKMAKLKDPQATLNGGTYISAALMMVGSFFIIKYLGAAYGDYSLLGPFWAIIAGILSGLVIGEVSVYYSSSKYKPVKELANSCKTGPAIAIVNGLSLGMLSTLVPVLVIAAATLIGFSFAGMYGVAMAALGMLSILGVTLAVDSYGPVADNAGGIAEMAHLPDEVRQVTDKLDAVGNTTAAIGKGFAIGSAAFAALGLITAYRVTINNLASHSFTLSLADPKLIAGLLIGGMVPYLYGSLLARGVGRVAFQVVEEVRRQFR
;
A
#
# COMPACT_ATOMS: atom_id res chain seq x y z
N PRO A 1 12.26 15.18 9.52
CA PRO A 1 11.72 14.37 8.39
C PRO A 1 12.81 13.83 7.46
N PHE A 2 13.73 14.67 6.96
CA PHE A 2 14.80 14.22 6.03
C PHE A 2 15.78 13.23 6.67
N TYR A 3 16.22 13.45 7.92
CA TYR A 3 17.05 12.47 8.64
C TYR A 3 16.36 11.11 8.81
N LEU A 4 15.03 11.12 9.06
CA LEU A 4 14.23 9.90 9.18
C LEU A 4 14.12 9.18 7.84
N ALA A 5 13.93 9.91 6.74
CA ALA A 5 13.92 9.34 5.40
C ALA A 5 15.30 8.74 5.04
N GLY A 6 16.39 9.46 5.34
CA GLY A 6 17.76 8.97 5.13
C GLY A 6 18.05 7.70 5.95
N TRP A 7 17.63 7.67 7.21
CA TRP A 7 17.71 6.45 8.04
C TRP A 7 16.86 5.31 7.48
N GLY A 8 15.66 5.62 6.97
CA GLY A 8 14.78 4.66 6.30
C GLY A 8 15.39 4.00 5.06
N ILE A 9 16.18 4.75 4.27
CA ILE A 9 16.97 4.21 3.17
C ILE A 9 17.99 3.18 3.68
N LEU A 10 18.74 3.51 4.75
CA LEU A 10 19.70 2.57 5.35
C LEU A 10 19.02 1.31 5.88
N CYS A 11 17.87 1.46 6.57
CA CYS A 11 17.06 0.33 7.03
C CYS A 11 16.64 -0.57 5.87
N SER A 12 16.18 0.04 4.77
CA SER A 12 15.77 -0.68 3.57
C SER A 12 16.93 -1.44 2.91
N ILE A 13 18.13 -0.84 2.85
CA ILE A 13 19.33 -1.50 2.33
C ILE A 13 19.67 -2.73 3.17
N ILE A 14 19.61 -2.61 4.50
CA ILE A 14 19.86 -3.75 5.42
C ILE A 14 18.79 -4.83 5.23
N GLY A 15 17.51 -4.46 5.11
CA GLY A 15 16.42 -5.41 4.86
C GLY A 15 16.56 -6.16 3.54
N VAL A 16 16.93 -5.47 2.46
CA VAL A 16 17.22 -6.09 1.16
C VAL A 16 18.45 -7.00 1.25
N GLY A 17 19.49 -6.58 1.97
CA GLY A 17 20.67 -7.41 2.25
C GLY A 17 20.30 -8.71 2.97
N TRP A 18 19.42 -8.63 3.98
CA TRP A 18 18.90 -9.80 4.68
C TRP A 18 18.12 -10.73 3.73
N ILE A 19 17.21 -10.20 2.91
CA ILE A 19 16.45 -10.99 1.92
C ILE A 19 17.40 -11.78 1.01
N LYS A 20 18.50 -11.16 0.58
CA LYS A 20 19.51 -11.81 -0.28
C LYS A 20 20.29 -12.92 0.41
N MET A 21 20.55 -12.81 1.72
CA MET A 21 21.33 -13.78 2.50
C MET A 21 20.48 -14.89 3.11
N ALA A 22 19.18 -14.67 3.29
CA ALA A 22 18.27 -15.61 3.91
C ALA A 22 18.09 -16.89 3.07
N LYS A 23 18.04 -18.06 3.74
CA LYS A 23 17.79 -19.33 3.06
C LYS A 23 16.36 -19.36 2.52
N LEU A 24 16.21 -19.61 1.22
CA LEU A 24 14.91 -19.67 0.55
C LEU A 24 14.15 -20.96 0.93
N LYS A 25 13.31 -20.89 1.97
CA LYS A 25 12.36 -21.97 2.32
C LYS A 25 10.93 -21.61 1.90
N ASP A 26 10.47 -20.41 2.25
CA ASP A 26 9.20 -19.83 1.79
C ASP A 26 9.49 -18.41 1.27
N PRO A 27 9.37 -18.17 -0.05
CA PRO A 27 9.68 -16.86 -0.64
C PRO A 27 8.88 -15.72 0.02
N GLN A 28 7.60 -15.95 0.33
CA GLN A 28 6.77 -14.93 0.98
C GLN A 28 7.31 -14.57 2.36
N ALA A 29 7.65 -15.57 3.18
CA ALA A 29 8.16 -15.34 4.53
C ALA A 29 9.51 -14.61 4.51
N THR A 30 10.38 -14.93 3.54
CA THR A 30 11.66 -14.25 3.35
C THR A 30 11.47 -12.78 3.00
N LEU A 31 10.57 -12.47 2.05
CA LEU A 31 10.26 -11.09 1.65
C LEU A 31 9.64 -10.29 2.80
N ASN A 32 8.68 -10.88 3.53
CA ASN A 32 8.08 -10.26 4.72
C ASN A 32 9.13 -10.01 5.82
N GLY A 33 10.05 -10.95 6.02
CA GLY A 33 11.13 -10.81 7.00
C GLY A 33 12.02 -9.59 6.77
N GLY A 34 12.37 -9.29 5.52
CA GLY A 34 13.13 -8.08 5.18
C GLY A 34 12.37 -6.79 5.49
N THR A 35 11.05 -6.77 5.24
CA THR A 35 10.17 -5.65 5.61
C THR A 35 10.10 -5.46 7.12
N TYR A 36 9.92 -6.54 7.90
CA TYR A 36 9.85 -6.45 9.35
C TYR A 36 11.16 -6.01 9.99
N ILE A 37 12.30 -6.50 9.49
CA ILE A 37 13.63 -6.08 9.97
C ILE A 37 13.82 -4.58 9.69
N SER A 38 13.49 -4.13 8.48
CA SER A 38 13.57 -2.70 8.13
C SER A 38 12.68 -1.85 9.03
N ALA A 39 11.46 -2.32 9.31
CA ALA A 39 10.53 -1.64 10.21
C ALA A 39 11.09 -1.57 11.64
N ALA A 40 11.64 -2.67 12.17
CA ALA A 40 12.23 -2.71 13.50
C ALA A 40 13.41 -1.74 13.65
N LEU A 41 14.33 -1.74 12.68
CA LEU A 41 15.46 -0.81 12.63
C LEU A 41 14.99 0.65 12.51
N MET A 42 13.94 0.89 11.75
CA MET A 42 13.35 2.22 11.63
C MET A 42 12.73 2.68 12.96
N MET A 43 11.98 1.81 13.65
CA MET A 43 11.41 2.12 14.96
C MET A 43 12.52 2.50 15.96
N VAL A 44 13.58 1.71 16.05
CA VAL A 44 14.71 1.99 16.96
C VAL A 44 15.46 3.28 16.58
N GLY A 45 15.83 3.45 15.31
CA GLY A 45 16.58 4.64 14.91
C GLY A 45 15.75 5.92 14.95
N SER A 46 14.45 5.85 14.67
CA SER A 46 13.55 7.01 14.80
C SER A 46 13.47 7.54 16.23
N PHE A 47 13.54 6.66 17.23
CA PHE A 47 13.62 7.07 18.64
C PHE A 47 14.85 7.94 18.91
N PHE A 48 16.04 7.47 18.50
CA PHE A 48 17.29 8.21 18.72
C PHE A 48 17.33 9.52 17.93
N ILE A 49 16.88 9.50 16.67
CA ILE A 49 16.83 10.69 15.83
C ILE A 49 15.92 11.75 16.48
N ILE A 50 14.75 11.37 16.98
CA ILE A 50 13.83 12.33 17.60
C ILE A 50 14.33 12.78 18.97
N LYS A 51 14.91 11.88 19.77
CA LYS A 51 15.44 12.23 21.09
C LYS A 51 16.58 13.25 21.02
N TYR A 52 17.48 13.14 20.03
CA TYR A 52 18.67 13.99 19.95
C TYR A 52 18.56 15.15 18.95
N LEU A 53 17.76 15.01 17.89
CA LEU A 53 17.63 16.00 16.81
C LEU A 53 16.20 16.54 16.67
N GLY A 54 15.25 16.03 17.47
CA GLY A 54 13.88 16.50 17.48
C GLY A 54 13.75 17.88 18.11
N ALA A 55 12.66 18.56 17.77
CA ALA A 55 12.22 19.77 18.44
C ALA A 55 10.83 19.53 19.03
N ALA A 56 10.57 20.09 20.21
CA ALA A 56 9.22 20.12 20.75
C ALA A 56 8.31 20.90 19.78
N TYR A 57 7.10 20.38 19.55
CA TYR A 57 6.14 20.98 18.63
C TYR A 57 4.96 21.53 19.44
N GLY A 58 4.84 22.85 19.55
CA GLY A 58 3.81 23.48 20.38
C GLY A 58 3.85 22.96 21.83
N ASP A 59 2.69 22.61 22.36
CA ASP A 59 2.53 22.06 23.72
C ASP A 59 2.73 20.53 23.80
N TYR A 60 3.15 19.90 22.70
CA TYR A 60 3.35 18.45 22.66
C TYR A 60 4.75 18.06 23.15
N SER A 61 4.83 16.86 23.74
CA SER A 61 6.11 16.26 24.16
C SER A 61 7.09 16.15 22.99
N LEU A 62 8.39 16.28 23.28
CA LEU A 62 9.47 16.04 22.32
C LEU A 62 9.34 14.68 21.60
N LEU A 63 8.85 13.66 22.32
CA LEU A 63 8.64 12.31 21.77
C LEU A 63 7.27 12.12 21.09
N GLY A 64 6.44 13.16 21.02
CA GLY A 64 5.16 13.12 20.32
C GLY A 64 5.28 12.63 18.87
N PRO A 65 6.16 13.24 18.05
CA PRO A 65 6.41 12.79 16.69
C PRO A 65 6.89 11.33 16.59
N PHE A 66 7.58 10.81 17.61
CA PHE A 66 8.04 9.43 17.62
C PHE A 66 6.87 8.46 17.69
N TRP A 67 5.94 8.67 18.61
CA TRP A 67 4.74 7.83 18.72
C TRP A 67 3.87 7.88 17.46
N ALA A 68 3.80 9.04 16.80
CA ALA A 68 3.11 9.17 15.52
C ALA A 68 3.79 8.34 14.40
N ILE A 69 5.12 8.35 14.32
CA ILE A 69 5.86 7.50 13.37
C ILE A 69 5.60 6.02 13.64
N ILE A 70 5.65 5.59 14.90
CA ILE A 70 5.38 4.20 15.29
C ILE A 70 3.97 3.79 14.83
N ALA A 71 2.96 4.63 15.08
CA ALA A 71 1.60 4.38 14.60
C ALA A 71 1.56 4.20 13.08
N GLY A 72 2.25 5.06 12.32
CA GLY A 72 2.38 4.94 10.87
C GLY A 72 3.05 3.66 10.39
N ILE A 73 4.18 3.28 10.99
CA ILE A 73 4.91 2.04 10.66
C ILE A 73 4.00 0.83 10.92
N LEU A 74 3.39 0.76 12.11
CA LEU A 74 2.49 -0.34 12.47
C LEU A 74 1.28 -0.41 11.53
N SER A 75 0.70 0.73 11.16
CA SER A 75 -0.38 0.77 10.17
C SER A 75 0.05 0.19 8.84
N GLY A 76 1.25 0.51 8.34
CA GLY A 76 1.79 -0.07 7.12
C GLY A 76 1.93 -1.58 7.21
N LEU A 77 2.50 -2.09 8.31
CA LEU A 77 2.64 -3.54 8.54
C LEU A 77 1.29 -4.25 8.57
N VAL A 78 0.31 -3.71 9.31
CA VAL A 78 -1.04 -4.30 9.38
C VAL A 78 -1.72 -4.30 8.01
N ILE A 79 -1.61 -3.21 7.24
CA ILE A 79 -2.15 -3.15 5.87
C ILE A 79 -1.49 -4.20 4.99
N GLY A 80 -0.17 -4.40 5.11
CA GLY A 80 0.55 -5.45 4.41
C GLY A 80 0.02 -6.85 4.72
N GLU A 81 -0.15 -7.18 6.00
CA GLU A 81 -0.69 -8.49 6.42
C GLU A 81 -2.14 -8.70 5.97
N VAL A 82 -2.97 -7.67 6.04
CA VAL A 82 -4.35 -7.74 5.57
C VAL A 82 -4.38 -7.92 4.05
N SER A 83 -3.55 -7.21 3.30
CA SER A 83 -3.40 -7.42 1.85
C SER A 83 -3.03 -8.86 1.54
N VAL A 84 -2.08 -9.45 2.28
CA VAL A 84 -1.69 -10.87 2.14
C VAL A 84 -2.85 -11.81 2.44
N TYR A 85 -3.59 -11.58 3.52
CA TYR A 85 -4.72 -12.41 3.93
C TYR A 85 -5.85 -12.46 2.88
N TYR A 86 -6.11 -11.33 2.20
CA TYR A 86 -7.15 -11.23 1.18
C TYR A 86 -6.68 -11.55 -0.25
N SER A 87 -5.38 -11.71 -0.50
CA SER A 87 -4.83 -11.97 -1.85
C SER A 87 -4.11 -13.30 -2.00
N SER A 88 -3.57 -13.89 -0.93
CA SER A 88 -2.83 -15.15 -1.02
C SER A 88 -3.74 -16.38 -0.99
N SER A 89 -3.46 -17.34 -1.88
CA SER A 89 -4.14 -18.64 -1.98
C SER A 89 -3.96 -19.54 -0.75
N LYS A 90 -3.07 -19.18 0.18
CA LYS A 90 -2.87 -19.88 1.46
C LYS A 90 -4.05 -19.67 2.42
N TYR A 91 -4.74 -18.53 2.34
CA TYR A 91 -5.75 -18.13 3.32
C TYR A 91 -7.19 -18.43 2.89
N LYS A 92 -8.08 -18.44 3.89
CA LYS A 92 -9.50 -18.76 3.75
C LYS A 92 -10.22 -17.93 2.68
N PRO A 93 -10.07 -16.59 2.59
CA PRO A 93 -10.89 -15.79 1.67
C PRO A 93 -10.67 -16.15 0.20
N VAL A 94 -9.41 -16.35 -0.22
CA VAL A 94 -9.08 -16.72 -1.60
C VAL A 94 -9.44 -18.18 -1.89
N LYS A 95 -9.28 -19.08 -0.92
CA LYS A 95 -9.73 -20.49 -1.04
C LYS A 95 -11.24 -20.60 -1.22
N GLU A 96 -12.01 -19.80 -0.50
CA GLU A 96 -13.47 -19.75 -0.64
C GLU A 96 -13.88 -19.17 -1.99
N LEU A 97 -13.22 -18.10 -2.44
CA LEU A 97 -13.42 -17.54 -3.78
C LEU A 97 -13.15 -18.59 -4.86
N ALA A 98 -12.00 -19.28 -4.80
CA ALA A 98 -11.64 -20.33 -5.74
C ALA A 98 -12.64 -21.51 -5.74
N ASN A 99 -13.11 -21.93 -4.56
CA ASN A 99 -14.14 -22.96 -4.46
C ASN A 99 -15.47 -22.51 -5.08
N SER A 100 -15.83 -21.23 -4.94
CA SER A 100 -17.05 -20.69 -5.53
C SER A 100 -17.02 -20.69 -7.06
N CYS A 101 -15.84 -20.62 -7.69
CA CYS A 101 -15.69 -20.71 -9.14
C CYS A 101 -16.20 -22.02 -9.73
N LYS A 102 -16.34 -23.10 -8.93
CA LYS A 102 -16.95 -24.38 -9.37
C LYS A 102 -18.41 -24.23 -9.81
N THR A 103 -19.09 -23.18 -9.37
CA THR A 103 -20.50 -22.90 -9.71
C THR A 103 -20.66 -22.03 -10.96
N GLY A 104 -19.56 -21.47 -11.49
CA GLY A 104 -19.52 -20.76 -12.77
C GLY A 104 -18.94 -19.34 -12.68
N PRO A 105 -18.67 -18.71 -13.84
CA PRO A 105 -17.98 -17.41 -13.92
C PRO A 105 -18.74 -16.25 -13.26
N ALA A 106 -20.07 -16.25 -13.31
CA ALA A 106 -20.88 -15.19 -12.71
C ALA A 106 -20.70 -15.13 -11.18
N ILE A 107 -20.68 -16.29 -10.53
CA ILE A 107 -20.48 -16.40 -9.08
C ILE A 107 -19.05 -15.98 -8.70
N ALA A 108 -18.05 -16.33 -9.52
CA ALA A 108 -16.68 -15.89 -9.33
C ALA A 108 -16.57 -14.35 -9.33
N ILE A 109 -17.24 -13.67 -10.26
CA ILE A 109 -17.24 -12.19 -10.33
C ILE A 109 -17.94 -11.59 -9.11
N VAL A 110 -19.13 -12.06 -8.76
CA VAL A 110 -19.90 -11.52 -7.63
C VAL A 110 -19.13 -11.69 -6.32
N ASN A 111 -18.60 -12.88 -6.05
CA ASN A 111 -17.84 -13.15 -4.85
C ASN A 111 -16.50 -12.41 -4.84
N GLY A 112 -15.84 -12.26 -6.00
CA GLY A 112 -14.61 -11.48 -6.12
C GLY A 112 -14.82 -10.00 -5.80
N LEU A 113 -15.91 -9.40 -6.31
CA LEU A 113 -16.30 -8.03 -5.97
C LEU A 113 -16.62 -7.89 -4.48
N SER A 114 -17.39 -8.82 -3.93
CA SER A 114 -17.70 -8.85 -2.49
C SER A 114 -16.43 -8.93 -1.63
N LEU A 115 -15.48 -9.80 -2.01
CA LEU A 115 -14.20 -9.95 -1.32
C LEU A 115 -13.38 -8.66 -1.36
N GLY A 116 -13.33 -8.00 -2.53
CA GLY A 116 -12.67 -6.72 -2.68
C GLY A 116 -13.27 -5.65 -1.77
N MET A 117 -14.60 -5.52 -1.73
CA MET A 117 -15.28 -4.57 -0.85
C MET A 117 -14.98 -4.86 0.64
N LEU A 118 -15.04 -6.13 1.05
CA LEU A 118 -14.76 -6.54 2.43
C LEU A 118 -13.30 -6.25 2.85
N SER A 119 -12.34 -6.42 1.93
CA SER A 119 -10.92 -6.22 2.21
C SER A 119 -10.56 -4.78 2.64
N THR A 120 -11.43 -3.81 2.35
CA THR A 120 -11.22 -2.39 2.70
C THR A 120 -11.44 -2.08 4.18
N LEU A 121 -12.15 -2.93 4.91
CA LEU A 121 -12.58 -2.66 6.29
C LEU A 121 -11.40 -2.39 7.23
N VAL A 122 -10.46 -3.33 7.31
CA VAL A 122 -9.34 -3.23 8.26
C VAL A 122 -8.37 -2.11 7.88
N PRO A 123 -7.94 -1.94 6.61
CA PRO A 123 -7.05 -0.84 6.23
C PRO A 123 -7.62 0.53 6.57
N VAL A 124 -8.91 0.77 6.33
CA VAL A 124 -9.55 2.06 6.64
C VAL A 124 -9.59 2.32 8.15
N LEU A 125 -9.97 1.33 8.96
CA LEU A 125 -9.97 1.46 10.42
C LEU A 125 -8.57 1.73 10.98
N VAL A 126 -7.55 1.07 10.44
CA VAL A 126 -6.16 1.24 10.85
C VAL A 126 -5.61 2.63 10.50
N ILE A 127 -5.93 3.15 9.31
CA ILE A 127 -5.56 4.53 8.92
C ILE A 127 -6.26 5.55 9.81
N ALA A 128 -7.55 5.35 10.10
CA ALA A 128 -8.31 6.23 11.00
C ALA A 128 -7.69 6.23 12.41
N ALA A 129 -7.38 5.06 12.96
CA ALA A 129 -6.75 4.92 14.27
C ALA A 129 -5.38 5.62 14.31
N ALA A 130 -4.49 5.37 13.34
CA ALA A 130 -3.19 6.01 13.31
C ALA A 130 -3.26 7.52 13.04
N THR A 131 -4.29 8.01 12.33
CA THR A 131 -4.55 9.44 12.20
C THR A 131 -4.90 10.06 13.56
N LEU A 132 -5.80 9.45 14.33
CA LEU A 132 -6.19 9.93 15.66
C LEU A 132 -5.01 9.86 16.65
N ILE A 133 -4.26 8.76 16.62
CA ILE A 133 -3.05 8.58 17.45
C ILE A 133 -2.02 9.66 17.09
N GLY A 134 -1.68 9.80 15.81
CA GLY A 134 -0.74 10.82 15.34
C GLY A 134 -1.17 12.23 15.76
N PHE A 135 -2.45 12.56 15.60
CA PHE A 135 -2.99 13.84 16.04
C PHE A 135 -2.88 14.06 17.55
N SER A 136 -3.17 13.04 18.37
CA SER A 136 -3.09 13.16 19.83
C SER A 136 -1.67 13.44 20.34
N PHE A 137 -0.64 12.97 19.63
CA PHE A 137 0.75 13.06 20.07
C PHE A 137 1.50 14.28 19.53
N ALA A 138 1.15 14.82 18.35
CA ALA A 138 1.81 16.01 17.81
C ALA A 138 0.90 16.83 16.85
N GLY A 139 -0.42 16.81 17.06
CA GLY A 139 -1.38 17.51 16.21
C GLY A 139 -1.27 17.09 14.73
N MET A 140 -1.54 18.03 13.83
CA MET A 140 -1.45 17.75 12.38
C MET A 140 -0.03 17.41 11.92
N TYR A 141 1.00 17.91 12.62
CA TYR A 141 2.37 17.47 12.37
C TYR A 141 2.53 15.98 12.65
N GLY A 142 1.95 15.48 13.75
CA GLY A 142 1.92 14.05 14.05
C GLY A 142 1.22 13.22 12.97
N VAL A 143 0.09 13.67 12.42
CA VAL A 143 -0.55 12.99 11.28
C VAL A 143 0.39 12.88 10.08
N ALA A 144 1.12 13.95 9.74
CA ALA A 144 2.11 13.94 8.68
C ALA A 144 3.32 13.04 9.01
N MET A 145 3.73 12.96 10.28
CA MET A 145 4.80 12.08 10.73
C MET A 145 4.39 10.60 10.74
N ALA A 146 3.11 10.29 10.96
CA ALA A 146 2.56 8.95 10.76
C ALA A 146 2.60 8.56 9.27
N ALA A 147 2.27 9.48 8.36
CA ALA A 147 2.44 9.30 6.92
C ALA A 147 3.88 8.92 6.57
N LEU A 148 4.84 9.70 7.09
CA LEU A 148 6.27 9.47 6.90
C LEU A 148 6.69 8.13 7.50
N GLY A 149 6.15 7.76 8.67
CA GLY A 149 6.39 6.47 9.31
C GLY A 149 5.99 5.30 8.42
N MET A 150 4.79 5.33 7.83
CA MET A 150 4.34 4.29 6.90
C MET A 150 5.27 4.15 5.67
N LEU A 151 5.76 5.27 5.14
CA LEU A 151 6.66 5.30 3.96
C LEU A 151 8.15 5.18 4.28
N SER A 152 8.52 5.14 5.56
CA SER A 152 9.93 5.18 5.97
C SER A 152 10.74 3.99 5.47
N ILE A 153 10.08 2.86 5.22
CA ILE A 153 10.67 1.62 4.70
C ILE A 153 10.32 1.39 3.23
N LEU A 154 9.98 2.45 2.48
CA LEU A 154 9.56 2.37 1.08
C LEU A 154 10.58 1.63 0.20
N GLY A 155 11.88 1.76 0.47
CA GLY A 155 12.93 1.12 -0.33
C GLY A 155 12.79 -0.41 -0.36
N VAL A 156 12.57 -1.05 0.80
CA VAL A 156 12.40 -2.50 0.85
C VAL A 156 11.02 -2.92 0.32
N THR A 157 9.95 -2.18 0.61
CA THR A 157 8.61 -2.54 0.13
C THR A 157 8.49 -2.41 -1.38
N LEU A 158 9.13 -1.40 -1.99
CA LEU A 158 9.20 -1.25 -3.45
C LEU A 158 10.03 -2.35 -4.12
N ALA A 159 11.12 -2.79 -3.48
CA ALA A 159 11.91 -3.92 -3.96
C ALA A 159 11.10 -5.23 -3.94
N VAL A 160 10.30 -5.44 -2.88
CA VAL A 160 9.40 -6.59 -2.74
C VAL A 160 8.23 -6.53 -3.74
N ASP A 161 7.71 -5.35 -4.07
CA ASP A 161 6.68 -5.17 -5.11
C ASP A 161 7.24 -5.47 -6.52
N SER A 162 8.44 -4.94 -6.82
CA SER A 162 9.12 -5.15 -8.10
C SER A 162 9.53 -6.61 -8.38
N TYR A 163 9.52 -7.46 -7.35
CA TYR A 163 9.80 -8.89 -7.47
C TYR A 163 8.76 -9.61 -8.36
N GLY A 164 7.48 -9.22 -8.29
CA GLY A 164 6.40 -9.92 -8.97
C GLY A 164 6.53 -9.92 -10.50
N PRO A 165 6.63 -8.75 -11.15
CA PRO A 165 6.81 -8.68 -12.60
C PRO A 165 8.06 -9.39 -13.12
N VAL A 166 9.12 -9.51 -12.30
CA VAL A 166 10.32 -10.25 -12.66
C VAL A 166 10.05 -11.76 -12.67
N ALA A 167 9.33 -12.27 -11.66
CA ALA A 167 8.95 -13.68 -11.58
C ALA A 167 7.98 -14.09 -12.69
N ASP A 168 6.98 -13.25 -13.00
CA ASP A 168 6.03 -13.46 -14.09
C ASP A 168 6.74 -13.59 -15.45
N ASN A 169 7.61 -12.62 -15.77
CA ASN A 169 8.39 -12.65 -17.01
C ASN A 169 9.32 -13.88 -17.09
N ALA A 170 9.92 -14.30 -15.97
CA ALA A 170 10.71 -15.52 -15.93
C ALA A 170 9.87 -16.76 -16.26
N GLY A 171 8.62 -16.83 -15.77
CA GLY A 171 7.66 -17.87 -16.13
C GLY A 171 7.31 -17.86 -17.61
N GLY A 172 7.04 -16.68 -18.18
CA GLY A 172 6.78 -16.51 -19.61
C GLY A 172 7.96 -16.96 -20.48
N ILE A 173 9.20 -16.60 -20.11
CA ILE A 173 10.41 -17.06 -20.80
C ILE A 173 10.55 -18.58 -20.71
N ALA A 174 10.30 -19.17 -19.53
CA ALA A 174 10.38 -20.62 -19.37
C ALA A 174 9.41 -21.37 -20.28
N GLU A 175 8.17 -20.87 -20.41
CA GLU A 175 7.14 -21.43 -21.29
C GLU A 175 7.53 -21.29 -22.77
N MET A 176 7.91 -20.08 -23.20
CA MET A 176 8.26 -19.79 -24.60
C MET A 176 9.54 -20.51 -25.05
N ALA A 177 10.46 -20.80 -24.13
CA ALA A 177 11.70 -21.52 -24.41
C ALA A 177 11.56 -23.05 -24.24
N HIS A 178 10.35 -23.56 -23.97
CA HIS A 178 10.07 -24.99 -23.74
C HIS A 178 11.02 -25.63 -22.70
N LEU A 179 11.30 -24.91 -21.61
CA LEU A 179 12.10 -25.45 -20.51
C LEU A 179 11.33 -26.56 -19.77
N PRO A 180 12.03 -27.43 -19.00
CA PRO A 180 11.38 -28.49 -18.24
C PRO A 180 10.29 -27.98 -17.29
N ASP A 181 9.23 -28.76 -17.09
CA ASP A 181 8.08 -28.44 -16.22
C ASP A 181 8.48 -28.03 -14.80
N GLU A 182 9.59 -28.58 -14.28
CA GLU A 182 10.14 -28.22 -12.98
C GLU A 182 10.48 -26.73 -12.88
N VAL A 183 10.98 -26.12 -13.96
CA VAL A 183 11.28 -24.68 -14.03
C VAL A 183 9.98 -23.88 -13.95
N ARG A 184 8.94 -24.30 -14.69
CA ARG A 184 7.62 -23.66 -14.66
C ARG A 184 6.96 -23.76 -13.30
N GLN A 185 7.03 -24.92 -12.65
CA GLN A 185 6.51 -25.11 -11.28
C GLN A 185 7.21 -24.21 -10.25
N VAL A 186 8.50 -23.93 -10.43
CA VAL A 186 9.21 -22.96 -9.59
C VAL A 186 8.74 -21.55 -9.89
N THR A 187 8.73 -21.12 -11.16
CA THR A 187 8.33 -19.74 -11.52
C THR A 187 6.88 -19.44 -11.17
N ASP A 188 5.94 -20.39 -11.32
CA ASP A 188 4.54 -20.24 -10.89
C ASP A 188 4.41 -20.00 -9.38
N LYS A 189 5.22 -20.70 -8.57
CA LYS A 189 5.25 -20.46 -7.12
C LYS A 189 5.78 -19.06 -6.78
N LEU A 190 6.78 -18.58 -7.53
CA LEU A 190 7.35 -17.25 -7.34
C LEU A 190 6.38 -16.15 -7.82
N ASP A 191 5.69 -16.35 -8.94
CA ASP A 191 4.67 -15.45 -9.47
C ASP A 191 3.47 -15.33 -8.52
N ALA A 192 2.98 -16.46 -7.97
CA ALA A 192 1.92 -16.43 -6.96
C ALA A 192 2.28 -15.59 -5.72
N VAL A 193 3.56 -15.62 -5.31
CA VAL A 193 4.10 -14.75 -4.25
C VAL A 193 4.16 -13.30 -4.74
N GLY A 194 4.63 -13.07 -5.97
CA GLY A 194 4.64 -11.78 -6.64
C GLY A 194 3.28 -11.08 -6.69
N ASN A 195 2.22 -11.82 -6.98
CA ASN A 195 0.84 -11.32 -6.97
C ASN A 195 0.39 -10.85 -5.58
N THR A 196 0.83 -11.56 -4.54
CA THR A 196 0.56 -11.18 -3.15
C THR A 196 1.38 -9.94 -2.76
N THR A 197 2.65 -9.86 -3.16
CA THR A 197 3.51 -8.71 -2.85
C THR A 197 3.08 -7.44 -3.58
N ALA A 198 2.55 -7.56 -4.80
CA ALA A 198 1.91 -6.46 -5.51
C ALA A 198 0.69 -5.90 -4.75
N ALA A 199 -0.09 -6.76 -4.08
CA ALA A 199 -1.19 -6.32 -3.23
C ALA A 199 -0.69 -5.59 -1.97
N ILE A 200 0.45 -6.00 -1.39
CA ILE A 200 1.12 -5.28 -0.30
C ILE A 200 1.55 -3.89 -0.79
N GLY A 201 2.27 -3.81 -1.92
CA GLY A 201 2.76 -2.56 -2.50
C GLY A 201 1.62 -1.56 -2.75
N LYS A 202 0.53 -2.03 -3.37
CA LYS A 202 -0.70 -1.23 -3.56
C LYS A 202 -1.32 -0.76 -2.24
N GLY A 203 -1.38 -1.63 -1.23
CA GLY A 203 -1.88 -1.29 0.10
C GLY A 203 -1.07 -0.17 0.76
N PHE A 204 0.26 -0.28 0.74
CA PHE A 204 1.17 0.76 1.24
C PHE A 204 1.02 2.08 0.47
N ALA A 205 0.92 2.02 -0.87
CA ALA A 205 0.74 3.20 -1.71
C ALA A 205 -0.59 3.92 -1.39
N ILE A 206 -1.69 3.19 -1.23
CA ILE A 206 -2.99 3.78 -0.91
C ILE A 206 -3.02 4.33 0.52
N GLY A 207 -2.51 3.59 1.50
CA GLY A 207 -2.48 4.04 2.89
C GLY A 207 -1.65 5.31 3.06
N SER A 208 -0.48 5.36 2.43
CA SER A 208 0.37 6.55 2.47
C SER A 208 -0.21 7.73 1.70
N ALA A 209 -0.86 7.50 0.56
CA ALA A 209 -1.59 8.53 -0.18
C ALA A 209 -2.72 9.14 0.67
N ALA A 210 -3.45 8.33 1.44
CA ALA A 210 -4.48 8.82 2.35
C ALA A 210 -3.89 9.75 3.43
N PHE A 211 -2.79 9.35 4.08
CA PHE A 211 -2.11 10.21 5.04
C PHE A 211 -1.52 11.49 4.41
N ALA A 212 -0.91 11.38 3.23
CA ALA A 212 -0.38 12.53 2.50
C ALA A 212 -1.50 13.51 2.13
N ALA A 213 -2.66 13.02 1.69
CA ALA A 213 -3.83 13.84 1.39
C ALA A 213 -4.30 14.62 2.63
N LEU A 214 -4.36 14.00 3.81
CA LEU A 214 -4.70 14.68 5.07
C LEU A 214 -3.69 15.79 5.42
N GLY A 215 -2.39 15.51 5.25
CA GLY A 215 -1.33 16.50 5.42
C GLY A 215 -1.46 17.68 4.44
N LEU A 216 -1.72 17.39 3.16
CA LEU A 216 -1.90 18.40 2.11
C LEU A 216 -3.16 19.25 2.34
N ILE A 217 -4.28 18.66 2.75
CA ILE A 217 -5.52 19.40 3.10
C ILE A 217 -5.23 20.38 4.24
N THR A 218 -4.44 19.96 5.22
CA THR A 218 -4.04 20.82 6.33
C THR A 218 -3.14 21.96 5.87
N ALA A 219 -2.09 21.65 5.10
CA ALA A 219 -1.17 22.64 4.56
C ALA A 219 -1.90 23.65 3.66
N TYR A 220 -2.86 23.17 2.86
CA TYR A 220 -3.75 23.99 2.05
C TYR A 220 -4.57 24.93 2.93
N ARG A 221 -5.25 24.40 3.97
CA ARG A 221 -6.03 25.21 4.90
C ARG A 221 -5.18 26.30 5.57
N VAL A 222 -4.00 25.96 6.06
CA VAL A 222 -3.09 26.92 6.72
C VAL A 222 -2.65 27.99 5.73
N THR A 223 -2.22 27.60 4.53
CA THR A 223 -1.78 28.52 3.49
C THR A 223 -2.88 29.49 3.10
N ILE A 224 -4.11 29.01 2.87
CA ILE A 224 -5.24 29.88 2.53
C ILE A 224 -5.58 30.82 3.68
N ASN A 225 -5.58 30.36 4.93
CA ASN A 225 -5.82 31.23 6.08
C ASN A 225 -4.76 32.33 6.26
N ASN A 226 -3.52 32.07 5.86
CA ASN A 226 -2.46 33.09 5.89
C ASN A 226 -2.60 34.13 4.78
N LEU A 227 -3.22 33.77 3.65
CA LEU A 227 -3.38 34.64 2.48
C LEU A 227 -4.74 35.37 2.46
N ALA A 228 -5.76 34.78 3.06
CA ALA A 228 -7.12 35.30 3.04
C ALA A 228 -7.38 36.26 4.18
N SER A 229 -8.16 37.31 3.91
CA SER A 229 -8.63 38.27 4.92
C SER A 229 -9.69 37.69 5.87
N HIS A 230 -10.25 36.53 5.53
CA HIS A 230 -11.28 35.84 6.32
C HIS A 230 -10.83 34.40 6.60
N SER A 231 -11.18 33.89 7.77
CA SER A 231 -10.83 32.53 8.18
C SER A 231 -11.52 31.50 7.27
N PHE A 232 -10.72 30.74 6.54
CA PHE A 232 -11.14 29.57 5.79
C PHE A 232 -11.30 28.37 6.74
N THR A 233 -12.56 27.96 6.95
CA THR A 233 -12.92 26.80 7.77
C THR A 233 -13.51 25.71 6.89
N LEU A 234 -13.05 24.47 7.08
CA LEU A 234 -13.61 23.28 6.42
C LEU A 234 -14.75 22.76 7.28
N SER A 235 -15.92 23.39 7.16
CA SER A 235 -17.12 23.03 7.92
C SER A 235 -18.08 22.20 7.08
N LEU A 236 -18.55 21.06 7.61
CA LEU A 236 -19.62 20.28 6.99
C LEU A 236 -20.97 21.02 6.97
N ALA A 237 -21.09 22.16 7.66
CA ALA A 237 -22.26 23.03 7.54
C ALA A 237 -22.22 23.93 6.29
N ASP A 238 -21.07 24.04 5.60
CA ASP A 238 -20.97 24.79 4.34
C ASP A 238 -21.47 23.92 3.17
N PRO A 239 -22.58 24.29 2.50
CA PRO A 239 -23.09 23.52 1.37
C PRO A 239 -22.09 23.41 0.21
N LYS A 240 -21.16 24.36 0.06
CA LYS A 240 -20.10 24.28 -0.97
C LYS A 240 -19.14 23.14 -0.67
N LEU A 241 -18.80 22.90 0.59
CA LEU A 241 -17.95 21.79 0.99
C LEU A 241 -18.66 20.46 0.75
N ILE A 242 -19.95 20.34 1.12
CA ILE A 242 -20.74 19.13 0.87
C ILE A 242 -20.79 18.82 -0.63
N ALA A 243 -21.09 19.81 -1.47
CA ALA A 243 -21.10 19.64 -2.93
C ALA A 243 -19.74 19.18 -3.45
N GLY A 244 -18.64 19.78 -2.96
CA GLY A 244 -17.28 19.38 -3.28
C GLY A 244 -16.95 17.94 -2.86
N LEU A 245 -17.39 17.51 -1.68
CA LEU A 245 -17.21 16.14 -1.18
C LEU A 245 -17.96 15.11 -2.03
N LEU A 246 -19.20 15.41 -2.45
CA LEU A 246 -20.00 14.53 -3.31
C LEU A 246 -19.37 14.39 -4.71
N ILE A 247 -18.98 15.51 -5.32
CA ILE A 247 -18.29 15.50 -6.62
C ILE A 247 -16.96 14.75 -6.49
N GLY A 248 -16.15 15.07 -5.47
CA GLY A 248 -14.86 14.43 -5.22
C GLY A 248 -14.99 12.93 -4.97
N GLY A 249 -15.98 12.47 -4.21
CA GLY A 249 -16.24 11.06 -3.96
C GLY A 249 -16.68 10.28 -5.21
N MET A 250 -17.30 10.94 -6.19
CA MET A 250 -17.65 10.35 -7.48
C MET A 250 -16.44 10.24 -8.43
N VAL A 251 -15.41 11.09 -8.30
CA VAL A 251 -14.25 11.12 -9.22
C VAL A 251 -13.56 9.74 -9.36
N PRO A 252 -13.25 8.99 -8.29
CA PRO A 252 -12.66 7.65 -8.43
C PRO A 252 -13.51 6.67 -9.25
N TYR A 253 -14.84 6.73 -9.14
CA TYR A 253 -15.76 5.89 -9.91
C TYR A 253 -15.78 6.29 -11.39
N LEU A 254 -15.83 7.60 -11.67
CA LEU A 254 -15.76 8.12 -13.02
C LEU A 254 -14.45 7.71 -13.69
N TYR A 255 -13.33 7.90 -13.00
CA TYR A 255 -12.01 7.54 -13.51
C TYR A 255 -11.87 6.04 -13.72
N GLY A 256 -12.33 5.21 -12.77
CA GLY A 256 -12.35 3.76 -12.90
C GLY A 256 -13.15 3.28 -14.11
N SER A 257 -14.31 3.88 -14.37
CA SER A 257 -15.13 3.60 -15.55
C SER A 257 -14.42 3.94 -16.86
N LEU A 258 -13.78 5.11 -16.93
CA LEU A 258 -13.02 5.55 -18.11
C LEU A 258 -11.83 4.62 -18.41
N LEU A 259 -11.09 4.19 -17.37
CA LEU A 259 -10.00 3.23 -17.50
C LEU A 259 -10.51 1.85 -17.96
N ALA A 260 -11.56 1.31 -17.34
CA ALA A 260 -12.13 0.02 -17.71
C ALA A 260 -12.61 0.02 -19.17
N ARG A 261 -13.26 1.09 -19.62
CA ARG A 261 -13.67 1.27 -21.02
C ARG A 261 -12.45 1.39 -21.96
N GLY A 262 -11.37 2.00 -21.50
CA GLY A 262 -10.09 2.06 -22.21
C GLY A 262 -9.54 0.66 -22.47
N VAL A 263 -9.40 -0.16 -21.42
CA VAL A 263 -8.90 -1.53 -21.50
C VAL A 263 -9.83 -2.40 -22.36
N GLY A 264 -11.14 -2.32 -22.15
CA GLY A 264 -12.12 -3.12 -22.90
C GLY A 264 -12.01 -2.94 -24.42
N ARG A 265 -11.87 -1.69 -24.89
CA ARG A 265 -11.70 -1.41 -26.33
C ARG A 265 -10.47 -2.10 -26.93
N VAL A 266 -9.34 -2.07 -26.22
CA VAL A 266 -8.08 -2.69 -26.69
C VAL A 266 -8.15 -4.21 -26.59
N ALA A 267 -8.74 -4.75 -25.52
CA ALA A 267 -8.86 -6.19 -25.32
C ALA A 267 -9.62 -6.89 -26.47
N PHE A 268 -10.71 -6.29 -26.99
CA PHE A 268 -11.43 -6.85 -28.14
C PHE A 268 -10.56 -6.91 -29.39
N GLN A 269 -9.78 -5.86 -29.67
CA GLN A 269 -8.87 -5.82 -30.83
C GLN A 269 -7.79 -6.89 -30.73
N VAL A 270 -7.20 -7.07 -29.53
CA VAL A 270 -6.20 -8.12 -29.29
C VAL A 270 -6.81 -9.51 -29.50
N VAL A 271 -8.02 -9.76 -28.99
CA VAL A 271 -8.70 -11.05 -29.18
C VAL A 271 -9.00 -11.32 -30.65
N GLU A 272 -9.47 -10.32 -31.41
CA GLU A 272 -9.71 -10.47 -32.85
C GLU A 272 -8.42 -10.73 -33.62
N GLU A 273 -7.33 -10.03 -33.30
CA GLU A 273 -6.03 -10.24 -33.95
C GLU A 273 -5.46 -11.63 -33.64
N VAL A 274 -5.54 -12.07 -32.38
CA VAL A 274 -5.13 -13.43 -32.00
C VAL A 274 -5.97 -14.48 -32.74
N ARG A 275 -7.30 -14.29 -32.82
CA ARG A 275 -8.18 -15.18 -33.62
C ARG A 275 -7.83 -15.17 -35.10
N ARG A 276 -7.44 -14.02 -35.67
CA ARG A 276 -7.02 -13.90 -37.06
C ARG A 276 -5.74 -14.66 -37.34
N GLN A 277 -4.78 -14.66 -36.41
CA GLN A 277 -3.51 -15.39 -36.55
C GLN A 277 -3.66 -16.91 -36.35
N PHE A 278 -4.62 -17.35 -35.53
CA PHE A 278 -4.89 -18.78 -35.30
C PHE A 278 -5.83 -19.43 -36.33
N ARG A 279 -6.52 -18.63 -37.17
CA ARG A 279 -7.33 -19.12 -38.30
C ARG A 279 -6.47 -19.29 -39.54
#